data_AF-A0A645FXZ6-F1
#
_entry.id   AF-A0A645FXZ6-F1
#
_cell.length_a   1.000
_cell.length_b   1.000
_cell.length_c   1.000
_cell.angle_alpha   90.00
_cell.angle_beta   90.00
_cell.angle_gamma   90.00
#
_symmetry.space_group_name_H-M   'P 1'
#
loop_
_entity.id
_entity.type
_entity.pdbx_description
1 polymer ?
#
loop_
_entity_poly.entity_id
_entity_poly.type
_entity_poly.pdbx_seq_one_letter_code
_entity_poly.pdbx_strand_id
1 'polypeptide(L)'
;MLPSASMGEGKIGLYEPIHGSAPDIAGQDKANPIAAIMSIAMMLRYSLDMEAAASDIERAVSKVLDKGYRTADIMQEGMDLVGTERMGDSIAENIC
;
A
#
# COMPACT_ATOMS: atom_id res chain seq x y z
N MET A 1 -5.24 -2.64 -3.47
CA MET A 1 -3.94 -3.15 -3.98
C MET A 1 -3.30 -2.30 -5.08
N LEU A 2 -4.05 -1.78 -6.05
CA LEU A 2 -3.44 -1.20 -7.26
C LEU A 2 -3.06 0.29 -7.08
N PRO A 3 -1.77 0.66 -7.22
CA PRO A 3 -1.33 2.06 -7.22
C PRO A 3 -1.44 2.67 -8.62
N SER A 4 -1.29 4.00 -8.71
CA SER A 4 -1.14 4.72 -9.98
C SER A 4 -0.19 5.90 -9.86
N ALA A 5 0.32 6.33 -11.02
CA ALA A 5 1.13 7.52 -11.18
C ALA A 5 0.72 8.27 -12.45
N SER A 6 0.52 9.58 -12.32
CA SER A 6 0.37 10.52 -13.42
C SER A 6 1.67 11.31 -13.57
N MET A 7 2.41 11.04 -14.65
CA MET A 7 3.78 11.56 -14.85
C MET A 7 3.76 12.87 -15.65
N GLY A 8 4.48 13.87 -15.16
CA GLY A 8 4.80 15.10 -15.88
C GLY A 8 6.17 15.01 -16.58
N GLU A 9 6.69 16.14 -17.03
CA GLU A 9 8.04 16.21 -17.60
C GLU A 9 9.11 15.98 -16.51
N GLY A 10 10.12 15.18 -16.83
CA GLY A 10 11.20 14.85 -15.90
C GLY A 10 10.74 13.91 -14.77
N LYS A 11 10.96 14.34 -13.53
CA LYS A 11 10.71 13.53 -12.31
C LYS A 11 9.50 13.98 -11.50
N ILE A 12 8.69 14.90 -12.02
CA ILE A 12 7.48 15.36 -11.33
C ILE A 12 6.35 14.36 -11.63
N GLY A 13 5.70 13.84 -10.59
CA GLY A 13 4.57 12.94 -10.72
C GLY A 13 3.56 13.12 -9.59
N LEU A 14 2.30 12.83 -9.89
CA LEU A 14 1.23 12.67 -8.91
C LEU A 14 0.99 11.18 -8.68
N TYR A 15 1.02 10.74 -7.42
CA TYR A 15 0.91 9.33 -7.05
C TYR A 15 -0.30 9.13 -6.15
N GLU A 16 -1.18 8.22 -6.53
CA GLU A 16 -2.44 7.99 -5.83
C GLU A 16 -2.89 6.53 -5.98
N PRO A 17 -3.66 5.98 -5.02
CA PRO A 17 -4.33 4.70 -5.23
C PRO A 17 -5.46 4.86 -6.26
N ILE A 18 -5.75 3.83 -7.05
CA ILE A 18 -6.86 3.92 -8.03
C ILE A 18 -8.26 3.83 -7.42
N HIS A 19 -8.36 3.38 -6.16
CA HIS A 19 -9.66 3.23 -5.51
C HIS A 19 -10.21 4.61 -5.11
N GLY A 20 -11.54 4.72 -5.07
CA GLY A 20 -12.21 5.94 -4.59
C GLY A 20 -12.12 6.13 -3.07
N SER A 21 -12.87 7.10 -2.56
CA SER A 21 -12.87 7.50 -1.15
C SER A 21 -13.58 6.53 -0.19
N ALA A 22 -14.39 5.60 -0.70
CA ALA A 22 -15.16 4.62 0.08
C ALA A 22 -15.82 5.23 1.36
N PRO A 23 -16.72 6.22 1.20
CA PRO A 23 -17.23 7.02 2.31
C PRO A 23 -18.05 6.20 3.33
N ASP A 24 -18.61 5.07 2.90
CA ASP A 24 -19.37 4.12 3.70
C ASP A 24 -18.54 3.42 4.78
N ILE A 25 -17.21 3.36 4.63
CA ILE A 25 -16.28 2.76 5.59
C ILE A 25 -15.31 3.78 6.23
N ALA A 26 -15.49 5.08 5.94
CA ALA A 26 -14.66 6.13 6.50
C ALA A 26 -14.73 6.14 8.04
N GLY A 27 -13.56 6.19 8.70
CA GLY A 27 -13.45 6.20 10.17
C GLY A 27 -13.76 4.87 10.86
N GLN A 28 -13.87 3.75 10.11
CA GLN A 28 -14.21 2.44 10.68
C GLN A 28 -13.04 1.46 10.73
N ASP A 29 -11.82 1.91 10.42
CA ASP A 29 -10.61 1.08 10.35
C ASP A 29 -10.73 -0.14 9.40
N LYS A 30 -11.40 0.02 8.25
CA LYS A 30 -11.64 -1.07 7.28
C LYS A 30 -10.94 -0.90 5.93
N ALA A 31 -10.42 0.29 5.65
CA ALA A 31 -9.84 0.60 4.35
C ALA A 31 -8.56 -0.22 4.14
N ASN A 32 -8.30 -0.59 2.89
CA ASN A 32 -7.05 -1.24 2.52
C ASN A 32 -5.97 -0.19 2.23
N PRO A 33 -4.94 -0.03 3.09
CA PRO A 33 -3.93 1.01 2.88
C PRO A 33 -2.92 0.65 1.79
N ILE A 34 -2.89 -0.61 1.32
CA ILE A 34 -1.79 -1.12 0.50
C ILE A 34 -1.67 -0.36 -0.82
N ALA A 35 -2.79 -0.01 -1.47
CA ALA A 35 -2.72 0.72 -2.75
C ALA A 35 -2.01 2.08 -2.58
N ALA A 36 -2.34 2.83 -1.52
CA ALA A 36 -1.71 4.12 -1.25
C ALA A 36 -0.23 3.97 -0.89
N ILE A 37 0.11 2.94 -0.08
CA ILE A 37 1.51 2.62 0.26
C ILE A 37 2.31 2.25 -0.99
N MET A 38 1.75 1.45 -1.90
CA MET A 38 2.39 1.09 -3.16
C MET A 38 2.56 2.29 -4.10
N SER A 39 1.68 3.30 -4.03
CA SER A 39 1.87 4.58 -4.74
C SER A 39 3.08 5.35 -4.21
N ILE A 40 3.42 5.23 -2.91
CA ILE A 40 4.67 5.77 -2.35
C ILE A 40 5.89 5.02 -2.91
N ALA A 41 5.82 3.70 -3.06
CA ALA A 41 6.89 2.93 -3.70
C ALA A 41 7.13 3.41 -5.15
N MET A 42 6.06 3.66 -5.91
CA MET A 42 6.17 4.27 -7.25
C MET A 42 6.82 5.66 -7.20
N MET A 43 6.45 6.51 -6.23
CA MET A 43 7.05 7.83 -6.05
C MET A 43 8.56 7.76 -5.79
N LEU A 44 8.97 6.89 -4.87
CA LEU A 44 10.37 6.67 -4.54
C LEU A 44 11.17 6.22 -5.78
N ARG A 45 10.61 5.30 -6.57
CA ARG A 45 11.22 4.78 -7.79
C ARG A 45 11.32 5.83 -8.89
N TYR A 46 10.19 6.44 -9.28
CA TYR A 46 10.11 7.23 -10.50
C TYR A 46 10.47 8.71 -10.32
N SER A 47 10.20 9.28 -9.14
CA SER A 47 10.47 10.70 -8.88
C SER A 47 11.76 10.95 -8.10
N LEU A 48 12.19 9.99 -7.27
CA LEU A 48 13.26 10.21 -6.30
C LEU A 48 14.51 9.34 -6.55
N ASP A 49 14.48 8.46 -7.55
CA ASP A 49 15.52 7.46 -7.84
C ASP A 49 15.92 6.58 -6.64
N MET A 50 15.01 6.39 -5.70
CA MET A 50 15.23 5.61 -4.48
C MET A 50 14.78 4.16 -4.68
N GLU A 51 15.39 3.47 -5.64
CA GLU A 51 14.99 2.10 -6.02
C GLU A 51 15.05 1.10 -4.86
N ALA A 52 16.06 1.22 -4.00
CA ALA A 52 16.20 0.37 -2.82
C ALA A 52 15.00 0.55 -1.88
N ALA A 53 14.69 1.80 -1.49
CA ALA A 53 13.57 2.10 -0.61
C ALA A 53 12.21 1.70 -1.21
N ALA A 54 12.02 1.90 -2.52
CA ALA A 54 10.82 1.43 -3.23
C ALA A 54 10.69 -0.10 -3.12
N SER A 55 11.77 -0.82 -3.43
CA SER A 55 11.82 -2.29 -3.32
C SER A 55 11.60 -2.76 -1.88
N ASP A 56 12.05 -2.02 -0.87
CA ASP A 56 11.88 -2.38 0.53
C ASP A 56 10.40 -2.34 0.94
N ILE A 57 9.66 -1.31 0.50
CA ILE A 57 8.20 -1.23 0.69
C ILE A 57 7.50 -2.40 0.00
N GLU A 58 7.82 -2.66 -1.26
CA GLU A 58 7.20 -3.75 -2.04
C GLU A 58 7.41 -5.12 -1.36
N ARG A 59 8.63 -5.38 -0.87
CA ARG A 59 8.94 -6.60 -0.11
C ARG A 59 8.23 -6.65 1.23
N ALA A 60 8.11 -5.52 1.94
CA ALA A 60 7.39 -5.45 3.21
C ALA A 60 5.90 -5.80 3.03
N VAL A 61 5.25 -5.25 2.00
CA VAL A 61 3.86 -5.58 1.64
C VAL A 61 3.73 -7.07 1.32
N SER A 62 4.63 -7.63 0.50
CA SER A 62 4.62 -9.07 0.18
C SER A 62 4.71 -9.92 1.44
N LYS A 63 5.68 -9.64 2.32
CA LYS A 63 5.87 -10.39 3.58
C LYS A 63 4.63 -10.35 4.47
N VAL A 64 3.95 -9.22 4.56
CA VAL A 64 2.73 -9.09 5.36
C VAL A 64 1.58 -9.90 4.78
N LEU A 65 1.44 -9.90 3.45
CA LEU A 65 0.44 -10.74 2.79
C LEU A 65 0.77 -12.24 2.91
N ASP A 66 2.06 -12.61 2.88
CA ASP A 66 2.53 -13.99 3.08
C ASP A 66 2.30 -14.49 4.51
N LYS A 67 2.25 -13.59 5.50
CA LYS A 67 1.83 -13.89 6.88
C LYS A 67 0.33 -14.13 7.03
N GLY A 68 -0.45 -13.92 5.96
CA GLY A 68 -1.89 -14.17 5.94
C GLY A 68 -2.76 -12.98 6.33
N TYR A 69 -2.20 -11.79 6.56
CA TYR A 69 -3.01 -10.61 6.92
C TYR A 69 -3.80 -10.09 5.72
N ARG A 70 -5.09 -9.80 5.91
CA ARG A 70 -5.99 -9.25 4.89
C ARG A 70 -6.89 -8.18 5.48
N THR A 71 -7.11 -7.10 4.74
CA THR A 71 -8.25 -6.21 4.97
C THR A 71 -9.51 -6.79 4.34
N ALA A 72 -10.68 -6.27 4.72
CA ALA A 72 -11.97 -6.86 4.39
C ALA A 72 -12.21 -7.05 2.87
N ASP A 73 -11.69 -6.16 2.03
CA ASP A 73 -11.81 -6.16 0.57
C ASP A 73 -11.04 -7.30 -0.13
N ILE A 74 -9.98 -7.82 0.50
CA ILE A 74 -9.13 -8.89 -0.03
C ILE A 74 -9.16 -10.15 0.84
N MET A 75 -10.15 -10.27 1.71
CA MET A 75 -10.29 -11.40 2.64
C MET A 75 -10.46 -12.73 1.90
N GLN A 76 -9.81 -13.77 2.40
CA GLN A 76 -9.85 -15.13 1.87
C GLN A 76 -9.98 -16.13 3.02
N GLU A 77 -10.49 -17.33 2.74
CA GLU A 77 -10.58 -18.39 3.73
C GLU A 77 -9.18 -18.77 4.27
N GLY A 78 -9.07 -18.96 5.59
CA GLY A 78 -7.80 -19.29 6.25
C GLY A 78 -6.81 -18.13 6.42
N MET A 79 -7.22 -16.90 6.11
CA MET A 79 -6.44 -15.68 6.34
C MET A 79 -6.90 -14.95 7.61
N ASP A 80 -6.08 -14.04 8.12
CA ASP A 80 -6.38 -13.23 9.30
C ASP A 80 -6.92 -11.86 8.88
N LEU A 81 -8.13 -11.53 9.32
CA LEU A 81 -8.74 -10.23 9.09
C LEU A 81 -8.09 -9.17 10.00
N VAL A 82 -7.56 -8.11 9.39
CA VAL A 82 -7.00 -6.94 10.08
C VAL A 82 -7.61 -5.65 9.54
N GLY A 83 -7.57 -4.59 10.36
CA GLY A 83 -7.96 -3.24 9.96
C GLY A 83 -6.86 -2.49 9.21
N THR A 84 -7.15 -1.23 8.88
CA THR A 84 -6.24 -0.29 8.20
C THR A 84 -4.98 -0.08 9.00
N GLU A 85 -5.12 0.27 10.29
CA GLU A 85 -4.00 0.60 11.18
C GLU A 85 -3.08 -0.60 11.34
N ARG A 86 -3.63 -1.77 11.69
CA ARG A 86 -2.83 -2.97 11.88
C ARG A 86 -2.12 -3.43 10.61
N MET A 87 -2.75 -3.28 9.43
CA MET A 87 -2.11 -3.55 8.15
C MET A 87 -0.92 -2.60 7.92
N GLY A 88 -1.12 -1.29 8.15
CA GLY A 88 -0.07 -0.28 8.03
C GLY A 88 1.11 -0.52 8.97
N ASP A 89 0.84 -0.77 10.26
CA ASP A 89 1.86 -1.08 11.26
C ASP A 89 2.66 -2.33 10.88
N SER A 90 1.97 -3.39 10.46
CA SER A 90 2.61 -4.64 10.05
C SER A 90 3.54 -4.43 8.85
N ILE A 91 3.18 -3.56 7.90
CA ILE A 91 4.04 -3.22 6.76
C ILE A 91 5.26 -2.44 7.25
N ALA A 92 5.06 -1.40 8.08
CA ALA A 92 6.14 -0.59 8.63
C ALA A 92 7.16 -1.44 9.43
N GLU A 93 6.69 -2.39 10.25
CA GLU A 93 7.52 -3.34 11.01
C GLU A 93 8.38 -4.27 10.10
N ASN A 94 8.07 -4.39 8.80
CA ASN A 94 8.75 -5.28 7.86
C ASN A 94 9.64 -4.54 6.84
N ILE A 95 9.81 -3.22 6.98
CA ILE A 95 10.82 -2.43 6.25
C ILE A 95 12.21 -2.71 6.85
N CYS A 96 13.21 -2.91 6.00
CA CYS A 96 14.59 -3.25 6.39
C CYS A 96 15.59 -2.43 5.59
#